data_AF-A0A0W0H757-F1
#
_entry.id   AF-A0A0W0H757-F1
#
_cell.length_a   1.000
_cell.length_b   1.000
_cell.length_c   1.000
_cell.angle_alpha   90.00
_cell.angle_beta   90.00
_cell.angle_gamma   90.00
#
_symmetry.space_group_name_H-M   'P 1'
#
loop_
_entity.id
_entity.type
_entity.pdbx_description
1 polymer ?
#
loop_
_entity_poly.entity_id
_entity_poly.type
_entity_poly.pdbx_seq_one_letter_code
_entity_poly.pdbx_strand_id
1 'polypeptide(L)'
;MKQYTQMSIRTKVDTFDLKLGKDFIASLHEWGGLILPEQISHNADKFVDSFVGADECKDYWGAEGEMRVNGSMSRFHEDFAWRRKKTIKSTGYIRHKTQNIRGQVVPGSLNFRSACSEKVDWYLLFKKWCEIFSPQLGCLHQFAGLELDPRHKNDSFQIGSFNAALKPDVPNIGWAMFYGDEFAEAVDADKIAAAGFPIEKINNGYLVRVTENFQDVLENFPLFSRRRAELKALFREEFFLIQHEPLVSAIR
;
A
#
# COMPACT_ATOMS: atom_id res chain seq x y z
N MET A 1 9.43 -14.60 10.08
CA MET A 1 9.38 -13.14 10.33
C MET A 1 8.23 -12.86 11.30
N LYS A 2 8.24 -11.75 12.08
CA LYS A 2 7.07 -11.38 12.91
C LYS A 2 5.93 -10.89 12.01
N GLN A 3 4.69 -11.13 12.43
CA GLN A 3 3.50 -10.64 11.72
C GLN A 3 3.46 -9.12 11.60
N TYR A 4 2.90 -8.61 10.51
CA TYR A 4 2.79 -7.17 10.25
C TYR A 4 1.62 -6.86 9.31
N THR A 5 1.09 -5.65 9.46
CA THR A 5 0.16 -5.05 8.50
C THR A 5 0.94 -4.21 7.51
N GLN A 6 0.56 -4.25 6.24
CA GLN A 6 1.17 -3.48 5.18
C GLN A 6 0.11 -2.79 4.33
N MET A 7 0.40 -1.56 3.96
CA MET A 7 -0.32 -0.80 2.95
C MET A 7 0.65 -0.36 1.87
N SER A 8 0.28 -0.61 0.62
CA SER A 8 1.06 -0.24 -0.56
C SER A 8 0.15 0.45 -1.55
N ILE A 9 0.55 1.61 -2.03
CA ILE A 9 -0.20 2.43 -3.00
C ILE A 9 0.74 2.85 -4.12
N ARG A 10 0.24 2.77 -5.35
CA ARG A 10 0.85 3.36 -6.54
C ARG A 10 -0.12 4.40 -7.10
N THR A 11 0.38 5.59 -7.41
CA THR A 11 -0.48 6.69 -7.83
C THR A 11 0.19 7.61 -8.85
N LYS A 12 -0.60 8.13 -9.79
CA LYS A 12 -0.18 9.12 -10.79
C LYS A 12 -0.42 10.56 -10.34
N VAL A 13 -1.10 10.78 -9.20
CA VAL A 13 -1.33 12.11 -8.65
C VAL A 13 0.01 12.80 -8.31
N ASP A 14 0.01 14.12 -8.31
CA ASP A 14 1.16 14.93 -7.90
C ASP A 14 1.35 14.82 -6.39
N THR A 15 2.08 13.79 -5.94
CA THR A 15 2.30 13.53 -4.52
C THR A 15 3.20 14.56 -3.84
N PHE A 16 3.84 15.47 -4.58
CA PHE A 16 4.58 16.60 -4.03
C PHE A 16 3.67 17.81 -3.72
N ASP A 17 2.39 17.77 -4.11
CA ASP A 17 1.42 18.80 -3.73
C ASP A 17 1.26 18.88 -2.21
N LEU A 18 1.40 20.09 -1.67
CA LEU A 18 1.40 20.30 -0.22
C LEU A 18 0.01 20.07 0.40
N LYS A 19 -1.08 20.35 -0.33
CA LYS A 19 -2.43 20.10 0.19
C LYS A 19 -2.64 18.60 0.38
N LEU A 20 -2.26 17.79 -0.62
CA LEU A 20 -2.27 16.34 -0.53
C LEU A 20 -1.42 15.84 0.66
N GLY A 21 -0.23 16.42 0.86
CA GLY A 21 0.61 16.11 2.02
C GLY A 21 -0.05 16.40 3.36
N LYS A 22 -0.72 17.55 3.49
CA LYS A 22 -1.47 17.90 4.70
C LYS A 22 -2.63 16.94 4.96
N ASP A 23 -3.39 16.59 3.92
CA ASP A 23 -4.51 15.65 4.04
C ASP A 23 -4.02 14.26 4.48
N PHE A 24 -2.89 13.81 3.94
CA PHE A 24 -2.23 12.58 4.36
C PHE A 24 -1.74 12.64 5.81
N ILE A 25 -1.01 13.69 6.21
CA ILE A 25 -0.50 13.79 7.59
C ILE A 25 -1.65 13.89 8.59
N ALA A 26 -2.73 14.58 8.26
CA ALA A 26 -3.94 14.63 9.08
C ALA A 26 -4.52 13.23 9.31
N SER A 27 -4.51 12.36 8.29
CA SER A 27 -4.97 10.97 8.44
C SER A 27 -4.11 10.14 9.42
N LEU A 28 -2.84 10.51 9.66
CA LEU A 28 -1.99 9.84 10.65
C LEU A 28 -2.33 10.21 12.10
N HIS A 29 -3.02 11.34 12.31
CA HIS A 29 -3.52 11.77 13.61
C HIS A 29 -4.84 11.08 14.00
N GLU A 30 -5.55 10.48 13.04
CA GLU A 30 -6.79 9.76 13.30
C GLU A 30 -6.56 8.54 14.20
N TRP A 31 -7.64 7.97 14.72
CA TRP A 31 -7.61 6.87 15.70
C TRP A 31 -6.73 7.18 16.92
N GLY A 32 -6.74 8.43 17.39
CA GLY A 32 -5.98 8.87 18.56
C GLY A 32 -4.47 8.96 18.34
N GLY A 33 -4.00 9.10 17.09
CA GLY A 33 -2.59 9.26 16.77
C GLY A 33 -1.75 8.00 17.05
N LEU A 34 -2.38 6.82 17.05
CA LEU A 34 -1.72 5.55 17.35
C LEU A 34 -0.59 5.20 16.38
N ILE A 35 -0.68 5.70 15.14
CA ILE A 35 0.32 5.54 14.08
C ILE A 35 1.06 6.83 13.75
N LEU A 36 0.88 7.89 14.56
CA LEU A 36 1.50 9.19 14.32
C LEU A 36 3.04 9.06 14.32
N PRO A 37 3.75 9.71 13.38
CA PRO A 37 5.20 9.68 13.36
C PRO A 37 5.81 10.14 14.69
N GLU A 38 6.91 9.52 15.07
CA GLU A 38 7.84 10.05 16.08
C GLU A 38 9.03 10.72 15.41
N GLN A 39 9.40 10.24 14.20
CA GLN A 39 10.53 10.74 13.44
C GLN A 39 10.20 10.79 11.95
N ILE A 40 10.82 11.73 11.25
CA ILE A 40 10.71 11.95 9.81
C ILE A 40 12.09 12.07 9.16
N SER A 41 12.15 11.92 7.83
CA SER A 41 13.38 12.02 7.03
C SER A 41 13.07 12.05 5.53
N HIS A 42 14.07 12.43 4.75
CA HIS A 42 14.10 12.22 3.30
C HIS A 42 14.50 10.81 2.85
N ASN A 43 14.87 9.95 3.80
CA ASN A 43 15.38 8.62 3.53
C ASN A 43 14.70 7.57 4.41
N ALA A 44 14.07 6.57 3.78
CA ALA A 44 13.37 5.47 4.43
C ALA A 44 14.26 4.57 5.31
N ASP A 45 15.57 4.59 5.10
CA ASP A 45 16.55 3.81 5.87
C ASP A 45 17.19 4.59 7.02
N LYS A 46 17.08 5.93 7.02
CA LYS A 46 17.77 6.80 7.97
C LYS A 46 16.86 7.91 8.48
N PHE A 47 16.30 7.73 9.67
CA PHE A 47 15.45 8.74 10.32
C PHE A 47 16.25 9.60 11.27
N VAL A 48 16.31 10.90 10.96
CA VAL A 48 17.18 11.88 11.60
C VAL A 48 16.40 12.82 12.50
N ASP A 49 15.23 13.27 12.07
CA ASP A 49 14.53 14.39 12.71
C ASP A 49 13.30 13.93 13.49
N SER A 50 12.93 14.70 14.50
CA SER A 50 11.73 14.43 15.31
C SER A 50 10.51 15.01 14.61
N PHE A 51 9.38 14.30 14.66
CA PHE A 51 8.11 14.83 14.18
C PHE A 51 7.47 15.70 15.26
N VAL A 52 7.31 17.01 15.02
CA VAL A 52 6.66 17.93 15.97
C VAL A 52 5.26 18.35 15.51
N GLY A 53 4.95 18.22 14.21
CA GLY A 53 3.59 18.43 13.70
C GLY A 53 3.52 18.60 12.18
N ALA A 54 2.29 18.75 11.68
CA ALA A 54 2.02 18.84 10.24
C ALA A 54 2.61 20.08 9.56
N ASP A 55 2.79 21.19 10.29
CA ASP A 55 3.34 22.42 9.72
C ASP A 55 4.83 22.31 9.39
N GLU A 56 5.59 21.54 10.16
CA GLU A 56 7.03 21.30 9.93
C GLU A 56 7.28 20.26 8.84
N CYS A 57 6.26 19.49 8.46
CA CYS A 57 6.38 18.58 7.32
C CYS A 57 6.47 19.31 5.97
N LYS A 58 6.23 20.62 5.90
CA LYS A 58 6.41 21.41 4.66
C LYS A 58 7.83 21.32 4.12
N ASP A 59 8.81 21.29 5.02
CA ASP A 59 10.22 21.23 4.64
C ASP A 59 10.63 19.82 4.21
N TYR A 60 9.85 18.80 4.58
CA TYR A 60 10.10 17.42 4.20
C TYR A 60 9.27 16.95 2.99
N TRP A 61 8.08 17.51 2.82
CA TRP A 61 7.12 17.06 1.85
C TRP A 61 7.40 17.64 0.47
N GLY A 62 7.76 16.79 -0.49
CA GLY A 62 8.05 17.24 -1.85
C GLY A 62 9.28 18.14 -1.95
N ALA A 63 10.19 18.10 -0.97
CA ALA A 63 11.43 18.87 -1.01
C ALA A 63 12.22 18.56 -2.28
N GLU A 64 12.80 19.58 -2.91
CA GLU A 64 13.56 19.40 -4.15
C GLU A 64 15.02 19.05 -3.86
N GLY A 65 15.47 17.95 -4.44
CA GLY A 65 16.87 17.54 -4.50
C GLY A 65 17.44 17.78 -5.91
N GLU A 66 18.74 18.06 -5.97
CA GLU A 66 19.49 18.15 -7.22
C GLU A 66 20.62 17.12 -7.23
N MET A 67 20.74 16.37 -8.33
CA MET A 67 21.84 15.42 -8.54
C MET A 67 22.46 15.61 -9.93
N ARG A 68 23.79 15.60 -9.99
CA ARG A 68 24.51 15.54 -11.27
C ARG A 68 24.63 14.09 -11.73
N VAL A 69 24.05 13.78 -12.88
CA VAL A 69 24.17 12.47 -13.53
C VAL A 69 24.75 12.68 -14.93
N ASN A 70 25.91 12.09 -15.22
CA ASN A 70 26.61 12.21 -16.50
C ASN A 70 26.79 13.66 -16.99
N GLY A 71 27.11 14.59 -16.07
CA GLY A 71 27.31 16.01 -16.38
C GLY A 71 26.03 16.83 -16.56
N SER A 72 24.86 16.21 -16.55
CA SER A 72 23.55 16.90 -16.59
C SER A 72 22.96 17.03 -15.18
N MET A 73 22.34 18.17 -14.88
CA MET A 73 21.61 18.37 -13.62
C MET A 73 20.23 17.71 -13.72
N SER A 74 19.92 16.84 -12.77
CA SER A 74 18.60 16.23 -12.62
C SER A 74 17.97 16.71 -11.31
N ARG A 75 16.75 17.23 -11.41
CA ARG A 75 15.92 17.59 -10.26
C ARG A 75 14.97 16.46 -9.93
N PHE A 76 14.77 16.21 -8.65
CA PHE A 76 13.83 15.22 -8.16
C PHE A 76 13.22 15.72 -6.85
N HIS A 77 12.08 15.16 -6.46
CA HIS A 77 11.54 15.38 -5.12
C HIS A 77 12.07 14.28 -4.20
N GLU A 78 12.67 14.69 -3.07
CA GLU A 78 13.14 13.79 -2.03
C GLU A 78 11.98 13.05 -1.39
N ASP A 79 12.16 11.77 -1.04
CA ASP A 79 11.12 10.95 -0.43
C ASP A 79 10.63 11.59 0.90
N PHE A 80 9.38 11.34 1.30
CA PHE A 80 8.92 11.63 2.65
C PHE A 80 8.86 10.33 3.44
N ALA A 81 9.76 10.12 4.38
CA ALA A 81 9.82 8.92 5.22
C ALA A 81 9.45 9.24 6.67
N TRP A 82 8.75 8.32 7.33
CA TRP A 82 8.41 8.43 8.75
C TRP A 82 8.52 7.10 9.49
N ARG A 83 8.73 7.18 10.80
CA ARG A 83 8.65 6.02 11.70
C ARG A 83 8.09 6.35 13.07
N ARG A 84 7.58 5.30 13.72
CA ARG A 84 7.16 5.25 15.11
C ARG A 84 7.80 4.04 15.80
N LYS A 85 8.36 4.21 17.01
CA LYS A 85 9.09 3.14 17.71
C LYS A 85 8.40 2.62 18.96
N LYS A 86 7.50 3.39 19.58
CA LYS A 86 6.98 3.07 20.93
C LYS A 86 5.68 2.27 20.89
N THR A 87 4.55 2.92 20.63
CA THR A 87 3.21 2.34 20.86
C THR A 87 2.86 1.24 19.86
N ILE A 88 2.72 1.62 18.58
CA ILE A 88 2.55 0.69 17.47
C ILE A 88 3.73 0.96 16.55
N LYS A 89 4.67 0.02 16.51
CA LYS A 89 5.87 0.19 15.69
C LYS A 89 5.46 0.26 14.23
N SER A 90 5.81 1.34 13.56
CA SER A 90 5.49 1.53 12.15
C SER A 90 6.58 2.30 11.44
N THR A 91 6.65 2.07 10.13
CA THR A 91 7.55 2.76 9.21
C THR A 91 6.80 2.95 7.92
N GLY A 92 6.92 4.12 7.31
CA GLY A 92 6.44 4.31 5.96
C GLY A 92 7.27 5.32 5.21
N TYR A 93 7.07 5.34 3.90
CA TYR A 93 7.65 6.34 3.04
C TYR A 93 6.74 6.60 1.84
N ILE A 94 6.84 7.81 1.33
CA ILE A 94 6.30 8.22 0.05
C ILE A 94 7.48 8.53 -0.86
N ARG A 95 7.50 7.85 -2.00
CA ARG A 95 8.32 8.23 -3.14
C ARG A 95 7.49 9.09 -4.05
N HIS A 96 7.94 10.31 -4.29
CA HIS A 96 7.20 11.24 -5.12
C HIS A 96 7.27 10.85 -6.60
N LYS A 97 6.25 11.29 -7.35
CA LYS A 97 6.23 11.16 -8.81
C LYS A 97 7.47 11.85 -9.39
N THR A 98 8.13 11.20 -10.36
CA THR A 98 9.32 11.75 -11.01
C THR A 98 9.27 11.50 -12.52
N GLN A 99 10.23 12.05 -13.26
CA GLN A 99 10.45 11.75 -14.67
C GLN A 99 11.79 11.04 -14.83
N ASN A 100 11.79 9.93 -15.57
CA ASN A 100 13.05 9.26 -15.89
C ASN A 100 13.81 9.97 -17.01
N ILE A 101 15.03 9.51 -17.31
CA ILE A 101 15.90 10.07 -18.37
C ILE A 101 15.28 10.03 -19.78
N ARG A 102 14.22 9.24 -19.99
CA ARG A 102 13.48 9.14 -21.26
C ARG A 102 12.24 10.04 -21.27
N GLY A 103 12.07 10.91 -20.27
CA GLY A 103 10.90 11.78 -20.12
C GLY A 103 9.63 11.05 -19.69
N GLN A 104 9.71 9.77 -19.32
CA GLN A 104 8.53 9.02 -18.89
C GLN A 104 8.22 9.35 -17.43
N VAL A 105 6.94 9.62 -17.16
CA VAL A 105 6.44 9.86 -15.81
C VAL A 105 6.45 8.54 -15.04
N VAL A 106 7.23 8.49 -13.96
CA VAL A 106 7.28 7.38 -13.01
C VAL A 106 6.29 7.68 -11.88
N PRO A 107 5.20 6.90 -11.73
CA PRO A 107 4.20 7.12 -10.69
C PRO A 107 4.80 7.12 -9.28
N GLY A 108 4.22 7.96 -8.41
CA GLY A 108 4.56 7.97 -7.00
C GLY A 108 4.10 6.69 -6.30
N SER A 109 4.68 6.42 -5.13
CA SER A 109 4.25 5.30 -4.29
C SER A 109 4.30 5.61 -2.82
N LEU A 110 3.34 5.05 -2.09
CA LEU A 110 3.35 4.98 -0.65
C LEU A 110 3.57 3.53 -0.24
N ASN A 111 4.48 3.31 0.71
CA ASN A 111 4.62 2.05 1.40
C ASN A 111 4.59 2.30 2.90
N PHE A 112 3.77 1.53 3.60
CA PHE A 112 3.63 1.61 5.04
C PHE A 112 3.57 0.22 5.63
N ARG A 113 4.32 0.03 6.71
CA ARG A 113 4.38 -1.22 7.46
C ARG A 113 4.17 -0.92 8.93
N SER A 114 3.37 -1.75 9.59
CA SER A 114 3.07 -1.60 11.00
C SER A 114 3.01 -2.93 11.72
N ALA A 115 3.32 -2.92 13.01
CA ALA A 115 2.94 -4.01 13.90
C ALA A 115 1.41 -4.10 13.95
N CYS A 116 0.88 -5.32 13.93
CA CYS A 116 -0.57 -5.53 13.98
C CYS A 116 -1.16 -4.97 15.28
N SER A 117 -2.32 -4.33 15.17
CA SER A 117 -3.10 -3.85 16.31
C SER A 117 -4.58 -3.78 15.97
N GLU A 118 -5.42 -4.31 16.84
CA GLU A 118 -6.89 -4.19 16.75
C GLU A 118 -7.38 -2.77 17.10
N LYS A 119 -6.52 -1.92 17.67
CA LYS A 119 -6.86 -0.54 18.02
C LYS A 119 -6.90 0.40 16.81
N VAL A 120 -6.40 -0.07 15.67
CA VAL A 120 -6.38 0.70 14.42
C VAL A 120 -7.38 0.05 13.48
N ASP A 121 -8.32 0.84 12.98
CA ASP A 121 -9.17 0.40 11.88
C ASP A 121 -8.39 0.52 10.57
N TRP A 122 -7.71 -0.58 10.22
CA TRP A 122 -6.85 -0.62 9.03
C TRP A 122 -7.65 -0.42 7.75
N TYR A 123 -8.90 -0.88 7.69
CA TYR A 123 -9.75 -0.72 6.51
C TYR A 123 -10.11 0.75 6.30
N LEU A 124 -10.62 1.44 7.33
CA LEU A 124 -10.98 2.85 7.20
C LEU A 124 -9.76 3.72 6.91
N LEU A 125 -8.61 3.43 7.52
CA LEU A 125 -7.34 4.09 7.20
C LEU A 125 -6.95 3.90 5.73
N PHE A 126 -6.97 2.66 5.25
CA PHE A 126 -6.64 2.37 3.85
C PHE A 126 -7.61 3.01 2.87
N LYS A 127 -8.91 2.95 3.16
CA LYS A 127 -9.96 3.61 2.37
C LYS A 127 -9.69 5.11 2.24
N LYS A 128 -9.39 5.78 3.37
CA LYS A 128 -9.06 7.19 3.37
C LYS A 128 -7.81 7.50 2.56
N TRP A 129 -6.80 6.65 2.60
CA TRP A 129 -5.62 6.80 1.75
C TRP A 129 -5.95 6.59 0.28
N CYS A 130 -6.85 5.68 -0.07
CA CYS A 130 -7.33 5.55 -1.45
C CYS A 130 -8.06 6.82 -1.92
N GLU A 131 -8.84 7.46 -1.06
CA GLU A 131 -9.51 8.74 -1.36
C GLU A 131 -8.48 9.86 -1.60
N ILE A 132 -7.46 9.98 -0.74
CA ILE A 132 -6.42 11.01 -0.81
C ILE A 132 -5.53 10.82 -2.05
N PHE A 133 -5.04 9.59 -2.27
CA PHE A 133 -4.04 9.32 -3.29
C PHE A 133 -4.62 8.92 -4.64
N SER A 134 -5.92 8.61 -4.74
CA SER A 134 -6.57 8.10 -5.96
C SER A 134 -5.69 7.10 -6.72
N PRO A 135 -5.38 5.95 -6.09
CA PRO A 135 -4.33 5.06 -6.58
C PRO A 135 -4.72 4.37 -7.89
N GLN A 136 -3.74 4.14 -8.77
CA GLN A 136 -3.91 3.20 -9.88
C GLN A 136 -4.01 1.76 -9.34
N LEU A 137 -3.28 1.48 -8.26
CA LEU A 137 -3.32 0.20 -7.56
C LEU A 137 -3.00 0.41 -6.07
N GLY A 138 -3.80 -0.21 -5.21
CA GLY A 138 -3.62 -0.18 -3.76
C GLY A 138 -3.79 -1.57 -3.16
N CYS A 139 -3.09 -1.85 -2.07
CA CYS A 139 -3.18 -3.11 -1.34
C CYS A 139 -3.09 -2.86 0.16
N LEU A 140 -4.03 -3.43 0.91
CA LEU A 140 -3.95 -3.61 2.36
C LEU A 140 -3.92 -5.11 2.65
N HIS A 141 -2.93 -5.55 3.41
CA HIS A 141 -2.84 -6.94 3.82
C HIS A 141 -2.11 -7.11 5.15
N GLN A 142 -2.40 -8.20 5.83
CA GLN A 142 -1.73 -8.61 7.06
C GLN A 142 -0.96 -9.91 6.81
N PHE A 143 0.36 -9.87 6.91
CA PHE A 143 1.17 -11.04 6.66
C PHE A 143 1.47 -11.79 7.95
N ALA A 144 1.18 -13.10 7.97
CA ALA A 144 1.53 -14.01 9.06
C ALA A 144 1.62 -15.47 8.60
N GLY A 145 2.06 -16.35 9.51
CA GLY A 145 1.98 -17.80 9.33
C GLY A 145 2.59 -18.30 8.02
N LEU A 146 1.79 -19.07 7.26
CA LEU A 146 2.16 -19.66 5.97
C LEU A 146 2.60 -18.60 4.95
N GLU A 147 2.01 -17.41 4.99
CA GLU A 147 2.36 -16.32 4.07
C GLU A 147 3.68 -15.65 4.41
N LEU A 148 4.36 -16.02 5.51
CA LEU A 148 5.71 -15.56 5.87
C LEU A 148 6.76 -16.67 5.78
N ASP A 149 6.45 -17.79 5.12
CA ASP A 149 7.41 -18.87 4.92
C ASP A 149 8.63 -18.35 4.13
N PRO A 150 9.85 -18.41 4.70
CA PRO A 150 11.06 -17.96 4.04
C PRO A 150 11.33 -18.61 2.68
N ARG A 151 10.82 -19.84 2.47
CA ARG A 151 10.97 -20.58 1.20
C ARG A 151 10.23 -19.92 0.04
N HIS A 152 9.21 -19.10 0.34
CA HIS A 152 8.39 -18.42 -0.66
C HIS A 152 8.60 -16.91 -0.66
N LYS A 153 9.64 -16.39 0.00
CA LYS A 153 9.85 -14.94 0.16
C LYS A 153 9.88 -14.17 -1.17
N ASN A 154 10.46 -14.74 -2.22
CA ASN A 154 10.56 -14.12 -3.54
C ASN A 154 9.33 -14.39 -4.44
N ASP A 155 8.54 -15.41 -4.10
CA ASP A 155 7.29 -15.74 -4.79
C ASP A 155 6.08 -15.09 -4.13
N SER A 156 6.28 -14.52 -2.94
CA SER A 156 5.25 -13.90 -2.14
C SER A 156 5.11 -12.43 -2.47
N PHE A 157 3.87 -11.96 -2.57
CA PHE A 157 3.55 -10.54 -2.62
C PHE A 157 3.93 -9.77 -1.32
N GLN A 158 4.66 -10.41 -0.39
CA GLN A 158 5.23 -9.83 0.85
C GLN A 158 6.13 -8.63 0.59
N ILE A 159 6.75 -8.54 -0.59
CA ILE A 159 7.65 -7.42 -0.90
C ILE A 159 6.87 -6.09 -0.96
N GLY A 160 5.53 -6.12 -1.09
CA GLY A 160 4.71 -4.92 -1.13
C GLY A 160 4.93 -4.06 -2.36
N SER A 161 5.77 -4.52 -3.28
CA SER A 161 5.95 -3.88 -4.57
C SER A 161 4.92 -4.44 -5.54
N PHE A 162 4.26 -3.54 -6.25
CA PHE A 162 3.56 -3.86 -7.48
C PHE A 162 4.56 -4.07 -8.65
N ASN A 163 5.70 -4.70 -8.38
CA ASN A 163 6.84 -4.83 -9.29
C ASN A 163 7.27 -3.51 -9.94
N ALA A 164 7.06 -3.36 -11.25
CA ALA A 164 7.58 -2.23 -12.02
C ALA A 164 6.83 -0.92 -11.72
N ALA A 165 7.58 0.17 -11.58
CA ALA A 165 6.99 1.47 -11.25
C ALA A 165 6.12 2.02 -12.39
N LEU A 166 6.57 1.87 -13.66
CA LEU A 166 5.89 2.41 -14.84
C LEU A 166 4.64 1.63 -15.25
N LYS A 167 4.67 0.32 -15.05
CA LYS A 167 3.57 -0.60 -15.39
C LYS A 167 3.49 -1.61 -14.25
N PRO A 168 2.76 -1.29 -13.17
CA PRO A 168 2.68 -2.21 -12.06
C PRO A 168 2.00 -3.51 -12.50
N ASP A 169 2.40 -4.60 -11.87
CA ASP A 169 1.67 -5.86 -11.93
C ASP A 169 0.81 -6.00 -10.68
N VAL A 170 -0.14 -6.93 -10.71
CA VAL A 170 -0.90 -7.34 -9.51
C VAL A 170 -0.35 -8.69 -9.06
N PRO A 171 0.59 -8.76 -8.09
CA PRO A 171 1.21 -10.03 -7.73
C PRO A 171 0.17 -11.03 -7.21
N ASN A 172 -0.72 -10.55 -6.35
CA ASN A 172 -1.78 -11.33 -5.72
C ASN A 172 -2.87 -10.37 -5.18
N ILE A 173 -3.96 -10.93 -4.65
CA ILE A 173 -4.96 -10.19 -3.89
C ILE A 173 -4.56 -10.15 -2.42
N GLY A 174 -4.43 -8.95 -1.86
CA GLY A 174 -4.31 -8.72 -0.42
C GLY A 174 -5.60 -9.03 0.34
N TRP A 175 -5.80 -8.47 1.54
CA TRP A 175 -7.13 -8.53 2.14
C TRP A 175 -8.09 -7.55 1.48
N ALA A 176 -7.60 -6.34 1.19
CA ALA A 176 -8.28 -5.37 0.36
C ALA A 176 -7.37 -4.90 -0.77
N MET A 177 -7.95 -4.74 -1.96
CA MET A 177 -7.29 -4.23 -3.15
C MET A 177 -8.08 -3.04 -3.68
N PHE A 178 -7.38 -1.99 -4.08
CA PHE A 178 -7.94 -0.90 -4.86
C PHE A 178 -7.48 -1.02 -6.30
N TYR A 179 -8.42 -1.02 -7.24
CA TYR A 179 -8.16 -1.05 -8.68
C TYR A 179 -8.64 0.26 -9.30
N GLY A 180 -7.71 1.14 -9.66
CA GLY A 180 -7.98 2.42 -10.31
C GLY A 180 -7.40 2.48 -11.72
N ASP A 181 -7.68 3.56 -12.43
CA ASP A 181 -7.21 3.81 -13.79
C ASP A 181 -7.38 2.57 -14.70
N GLU A 182 -6.31 2.11 -15.35
CA GLU A 182 -6.31 0.95 -16.24
C GLU A 182 -6.70 -0.37 -15.55
N PHE A 183 -6.59 -0.47 -14.22
CA PHE A 183 -7.00 -1.66 -13.48
C PHE A 183 -8.50 -1.69 -13.21
N ALA A 184 -9.17 -0.54 -13.18
CA ALA A 184 -10.61 -0.47 -12.98
C ALA A 184 -11.38 -1.11 -14.16
N GLU A 185 -10.81 -1.09 -15.37
CA GLU A 185 -11.39 -1.74 -16.56
C GLU A 185 -11.47 -3.26 -16.43
N ALA A 186 -10.62 -3.87 -15.59
CA ALA A 186 -10.63 -5.30 -15.32
C ALA A 186 -11.63 -5.70 -14.22
N VAL A 187 -12.31 -4.73 -13.60
CA VAL A 187 -13.24 -4.96 -12.48
C VAL A 187 -14.68 -5.05 -12.99
N ASP A 188 -15.24 -6.25 -12.97
CA ASP A 188 -16.67 -6.48 -13.12
C ASP A 188 -17.36 -6.34 -11.75
N ALA A 189 -17.78 -5.11 -11.42
CA ALA A 189 -18.30 -4.80 -10.10
C ALA A 189 -19.59 -5.56 -9.76
N ASP A 190 -20.48 -5.74 -10.75
CA ASP A 190 -21.74 -6.46 -10.56
C ASP A 190 -21.49 -7.95 -10.30
N LYS A 191 -20.58 -8.57 -11.07
CA LYS A 191 -20.20 -9.98 -10.86
C LYS A 191 -19.51 -10.19 -9.50
N ILE A 192 -18.65 -9.27 -9.09
CA ILE A 192 -17.97 -9.32 -7.78
C ILE A 192 -18.97 -9.17 -6.63
N ALA A 193 -19.88 -8.20 -6.72
CA ALA A 193 -20.93 -8.02 -5.72
C ALA A 193 -21.88 -9.23 -5.66
N ALA A 194 -22.29 -9.78 -6.81
CA ALA A 194 -23.14 -10.96 -6.89
C ALA A 194 -22.49 -12.22 -6.31
N ALA A 195 -21.16 -12.33 -6.35
CA ALA A 195 -20.39 -13.39 -5.69
C ALA A 195 -20.18 -13.16 -4.17
N GLY A 196 -20.80 -12.12 -3.62
CA GLY A 196 -20.81 -11.81 -2.18
C GLY A 196 -19.52 -11.19 -1.68
N PHE A 197 -18.72 -10.57 -2.54
CA PHE A 197 -17.53 -9.81 -2.12
C PHE A 197 -17.90 -8.35 -1.85
N PRO A 198 -17.42 -7.76 -0.74
CA PRO A 198 -17.60 -6.34 -0.51
C PRO A 198 -16.82 -5.54 -1.55
N ILE A 199 -17.51 -4.67 -2.26
CA ILE A 199 -16.94 -3.78 -3.28
C ILE A 199 -17.57 -2.40 -3.20
N GLU A 200 -16.74 -1.37 -3.28
CA GLU A 200 -17.16 0.03 -3.22
C GLU A 200 -16.48 0.82 -4.34
N LYS A 201 -17.24 1.71 -4.99
CA LYS A 201 -16.67 2.66 -5.94
C LYS A 201 -16.15 3.88 -5.20
N ILE A 202 -14.88 4.23 -5.44
CA ILE A 202 -14.22 5.40 -4.85
C ILE A 202 -13.48 6.11 -5.97
N ASN A 203 -13.80 7.38 -6.19
CA ASN A 203 -13.29 8.16 -7.32
C ASN A 203 -13.48 7.41 -8.65
N ASN A 204 -12.39 7.13 -9.36
CA ASN A 204 -12.37 6.42 -10.64
C ASN A 204 -12.04 4.92 -10.52
N GLY A 205 -12.05 4.36 -9.31
CA GLY A 205 -11.68 2.97 -9.06
C GLY A 205 -12.61 2.23 -8.13
N TYR A 206 -12.23 0.98 -7.83
CA TYR A 206 -12.98 0.08 -6.97
C TYR A 206 -12.12 -0.46 -5.83
N LEU A 207 -12.63 -0.36 -4.61
CA LEU A 207 -12.07 -0.99 -3.42
C LEU A 207 -12.79 -2.31 -3.18
N VAL A 208 -12.06 -3.42 -3.28
CA VAL A 208 -12.59 -4.79 -3.14
C VAL A 208 -11.97 -5.46 -1.92
N ARG A 209 -12.79 -6.15 -1.12
CA ARG A 209 -12.34 -6.93 0.05
C ARG A 209 -12.57 -8.43 -0.17
N VAL A 210 -11.67 -9.26 0.35
CA VAL A 210 -11.80 -10.74 0.26
C VAL A 210 -12.82 -11.28 1.25
N THR A 211 -12.83 -10.73 2.46
CA THR A 211 -13.78 -11.05 3.53
C THR A 211 -14.25 -9.77 4.23
N GLU A 212 -15.30 -9.87 5.04
CA GLU A 212 -15.77 -8.74 5.85
C GLU A 212 -14.82 -8.39 7.00
N ASN A 213 -14.15 -9.39 7.58
CA ASN A 213 -13.28 -9.21 8.74
C ASN A 213 -11.80 -9.26 8.34
N PHE A 214 -11.07 -8.17 8.61
CA PHE A 214 -9.63 -8.08 8.38
C PHE A 214 -8.84 -9.16 9.13
N GLN A 215 -9.31 -9.59 10.30
CA GLN A 215 -8.62 -10.60 11.11
C GLN A 215 -8.73 -12.02 10.53
N ASP A 216 -9.61 -12.28 9.55
CA ASP A 216 -9.73 -13.61 8.94
C ASP A 216 -8.41 -14.09 8.32
N VAL A 217 -7.53 -13.17 7.91
CA VAL A 217 -6.19 -13.50 7.41
C VAL A 217 -5.37 -14.26 8.47
N LEU A 218 -5.57 -13.96 9.75
CA LEU A 218 -4.93 -14.68 10.86
C LEU A 218 -5.79 -15.79 11.43
N GLU A 219 -7.03 -15.45 11.78
CA GLU A 219 -7.90 -16.27 12.62
C GLU A 219 -8.58 -17.38 11.82
N ASN A 220 -8.77 -17.17 10.51
CA ASN A 220 -9.43 -18.12 9.63
C ASN A 220 -8.79 -18.13 8.23
N PHE A 221 -7.48 -18.37 8.20
CA PHE A 221 -6.73 -18.43 6.95
C PHE A 221 -7.34 -19.37 5.89
N PRO A 222 -7.89 -20.55 6.23
CA PRO A 222 -8.57 -21.41 5.24
C PRO A 222 -9.77 -20.74 4.57
N LEU A 223 -10.58 -19.98 5.32
CA LEU A 223 -11.67 -19.18 4.75
C LEU A 223 -11.13 -18.08 3.85
N PHE A 224 -10.16 -17.30 4.34
CA PHE A 224 -9.55 -16.21 3.58
C PHE A 224 -8.94 -16.71 2.26
N SER A 225 -8.16 -17.78 2.31
CA SER A 225 -7.52 -18.42 1.16
C SER A 225 -8.54 -18.91 0.13
N ARG A 226 -9.60 -19.59 0.58
CA ARG A 226 -10.70 -20.03 -0.30
C ARG A 226 -11.40 -18.84 -0.97
N ARG A 227 -11.77 -17.82 -0.19
CA ARG A 227 -12.42 -16.61 -0.72
C ARG A 227 -11.51 -15.84 -1.66
N ARG A 228 -10.20 -15.82 -1.42
CA ARG A 228 -9.21 -15.21 -2.32
C ARG A 228 -9.18 -15.92 -3.67
N ALA A 229 -9.18 -17.26 -3.68
CA ALA A 229 -9.25 -18.04 -4.91
C ALA A 229 -10.56 -17.79 -5.69
N GLU A 230 -11.69 -17.77 -4.99
CA GLU A 230 -13.00 -17.46 -5.57
C GLU A 230 -13.02 -16.05 -6.19
N LEU A 231 -12.46 -15.04 -5.52
CA LEU A 231 -12.37 -13.68 -6.04
C LEU A 231 -11.46 -13.60 -7.27
N LYS A 232 -10.29 -14.26 -7.23
CA LYS A 232 -9.36 -14.31 -8.38
C LYS A 232 -10.05 -14.82 -9.64
N ALA A 233 -10.86 -15.87 -9.52
CA ALA A 233 -11.58 -16.48 -10.64
C ALA A 233 -12.62 -15.55 -11.30
N LEU A 234 -12.94 -14.40 -10.69
CA LEU A 234 -13.84 -13.41 -11.28
C LEU A 234 -13.13 -12.48 -12.27
N PHE A 235 -11.80 -12.34 -12.15
CA PHE A 235 -10.96 -11.58 -13.08
C PHE A 235 -10.59 -12.43 -14.29
N ARG A 236 -10.13 -11.78 -15.37
CA ARG A 236 -9.57 -12.47 -16.53
C ARG A 236 -8.34 -13.31 -16.14
N GLU A 237 -8.09 -14.38 -16.89
CA GLU A 237 -6.89 -15.19 -16.74
C GLU A 237 -5.62 -14.33 -16.84
N GLU A 238 -4.57 -14.75 -16.11
CA GLU A 238 -3.27 -14.08 -16.06
C GLU A 238 -3.26 -12.64 -15.52
N PHE A 239 -4.39 -12.15 -14.98
CA PHE A 239 -4.43 -10.82 -14.34
C PHE A 239 -3.53 -10.75 -13.10
N PHE A 240 -3.47 -11.84 -12.33
CA PHE A 240 -2.59 -11.97 -11.17
C PHE A 240 -1.34 -12.78 -11.51
N LEU A 241 -0.20 -12.48 -10.90
CA LEU A 241 1.02 -13.28 -11.11
C LEU A 241 0.96 -14.63 -10.35
N ILE A 242 0.41 -14.62 -9.14
CA ILE A 242 0.26 -15.83 -8.30
C ILE A 242 -1.09 -16.48 -8.58
N GLN A 243 -1.07 -17.59 -9.31
CA GLN A 243 -2.27 -18.33 -9.71
C GLN A 243 -2.82 -19.28 -8.65
N HIS A 244 -1.97 -19.77 -7.74
CA HIS A 244 -2.34 -20.81 -6.80
C HIS A 244 -2.29 -20.31 -5.35
N GLU A 245 -3.22 -20.79 -4.54
CA GLU A 245 -3.24 -20.53 -3.11
C GLU A 245 -2.29 -21.46 -2.36
N PRO A 246 -1.73 -21.04 -1.20
CA PRO A 246 -0.93 -21.91 -0.36
C PRO A 246 -1.72 -23.16 0.03
N LEU A 247 -1.09 -24.34 -0.10
CA LEU A 247 -1.68 -25.58 0.36
C LEU A 247 -1.88 -25.51 1.88
N VAL A 248 -3.14 -25.49 2.32
CA VAL A 248 -3.49 -25.66 3.73
C VAL A 248 -3.31 -27.14 4.05
N SER A 249 -2.08 -27.58 4.26
CA SER A 249 -1.87 -28.90 4.88
C SER A 249 -2.49 -28.82 6.27
N ALA A 250 -3.50 -29.66 6.51
CA ALA A 250 -4.16 -29.78 7.80
C ALA A 250 -3.10 -29.93 8.90
N ILE A 251 -2.94 -28.88 9.69
CA ILE A 251 -2.17 -28.95 10.93
C ILE A 251 -2.98 -29.89 11.83
N ARG A 252 -2.54 -31.14 11.91
CA ARG A 252 -2.94 -32.07 12.98
C ARG A 252 -2.12 -31.76 14.22
#